data_AF-K5VSS4-F1
#
_entry.id   AF-K5VSS4-F1
#
_cell.length_a   1.000
_cell.length_b   1.000
_cell.length_c   1.000
_cell.angle_alpha   90.00
_cell.angle_beta   90.00
_cell.angle_gamma   90.00
#
_symmetry.space_group_name_H-M   'P 1'
#
loop_
_entity.id
_entity.type
_entity.pdbx_description
1 polymer ?
#
loop_
_entity_poly.entity_id
_entity_poly.type
_entity_poly.pdbx_seq_one_letter_code
_entity_poly.pdbx_strand_id
1 'polypeptide(L)'
;MLAPSASLPMPPGPSVLPLSSAAASLPRQAAAVIPVPVTNPVPPTQYMNASQQWLELLSKFPKALLERHQWEWRDNRWLPVYRYQKVDKITDFWTEHADGLNGHLSTRALDEQWGATWRRNEGGLKTEHGRRKKVVLLFSRLMEAKPRWTVHHVVNFVHEHYSQYQSKPNMFPRFLADHGNAGLKEVLAKAGLSYTGC
;
A
#
# COMPACT_ATOMS: atom_id res chain seq x y z
N MET A 1 34.11 72.01 -20.12
CA MET A 1 32.71 71.58 -20.32
C MET A 1 32.36 70.69 -19.12
N LEU A 2 31.83 71.21 -18.01
CA LEU A 2 30.42 71.55 -17.72
C LEU A 2 29.43 70.40 -17.99
N ALA A 3 29.20 69.57 -16.95
CA ALA A 3 28.00 68.88 -16.40
C ALA A 3 26.97 68.18 -17.34
N PRO A 4 25.96 67.40 -16.85
CA PRO A 4 25.66 66.86 -15.50
C PRO A 4 25.47 65.31 -15.49
N SER A 5 25.75 64.58 -14.40
CA SER A 5 24.88 64.27 -13.25
C SER A 5 23.44 63.85 -13.59
N ALA A 6 23.16 62.55 -13.50
CA ALA A 6 21.80 62.00 -13.49
C ALA A 6 21.69 60.95 -12.38
N SER A 7 20.96 61.33 -11.32
CA SER A 7 20.56 60.50 -10.19
C SER A 7 19.54 59.46 -10.63
N LEU A 8 19.73 58.19 -10.24
CA LEU A 8 18.72 57.15 -10.36
C LEU A 8 17.92 57.00 -9.04
N PRO A 9 16.58 56.91 -9.10
CA PRO A 9 15.72 56.84 -7.92
C PRO A 9 15.66 55.44 -7.30
N MET A 10 15.70 55.40 -5.96
CA MET A 10 15.42 54.22 -5.14
C MET A 10 13.94 53.81 -5.21
N PRO A 11 13.61 52.50 -5.20
CA PRO A 11 12.27 52.02 -4.90
C PRO A 11 12.00 51.93 -3.38
N PRO A 12 10.71 52.04 -2.97
CA PRO A 12 10.29 52.22 -1.57
C PRO A 12 10.21 50.93 -0.74
N GLY A 13 10.59 51.05 0.54
CA GLY A 13 9.87 50.61 1.74
C GLY A 13 9.40 49.15 1.89
N PRO A 14 9.78 48.43 2.97
CA PRO A 14 9.25 47.10 3.26
C PRO A 14 7.78 47.14 3.71
N SER A 15 6.94 46.32 3.07
CA SER A 15 5.57 46.04 3.49
C SER A 15 5.57 45.31 4.83
N VAL A 16 4.89 45.91 5.80
CA VAL A 16 4.62 45.36 7.13
C VAL A 16 3.54 44.27 6.99
N LEU A 17 3.87 43.03 7.35
CA LEU A 17 2.91 41.93 7.45
C LEU A 17 2.08 42.09 8.74
N PRO A 18 0.75 41.86 8.72
CA PRO A 18 -0.04 41.80 9.93
C PRO A 18 0.23 40.51 10.71
N LEU A 19 0.47 40.68 12.01
CA LEU A 19 0.59 39.64 13.02
C LEU A 19 -0.75 38.88 13.12
N SER A 20 -0.81 37.66 12.59
CA SER A 20 -1.98 36.79 12.76
C SER A 20 -1.87 36.06 14.09
N SER A 21 -2.78 36.39 15.00
CA SER A 21 -2.94 35.79 16.32
C SER A 21 -3.36 34.32 16.18
N ALA A 22 -2.42 33.41 16.35
CA ALA A 22 -2.70 31.99 16.47
C ALA A 22 -3.21 31.70 17.90
N ALA A 23 -4.52 31.79 18.10
CA ALA A 23 -5.17 31.21 19.26
C ALA A 23 -5.00 29.69 19.20
N ALA A 24 -4.13 29.17 20.06
CA ALA A 24 -3.89 27.75 20.26
C ALA A 24 -5.20 27.04 20.60
N SER A 25 -5.76 26.35 19.61
CA SER A 25 -6.89 25.45 19.81
C SER A 25 -6.33 24.10 20.25
N LEU A 26 -6.53 23.75 21.51
CA LEU A 26 -6.22 22.44 22.08
C LEU A 26 -6.82 21.31 21.20
N PRO A 27 -6.08 20.23 20.90
CA PRO A 27 -6.67 19.10 20.19
C PRO A 27 -7.70 18.42 21.09
N ARG A 28 -8.97 18.61 20.73
CA ARG A 28 -10.12 17.82 21.21
C ARG A 28 -9.78 16.35 20.94
N GLN A 29 -9.51 15.58 22.00
CA GLN A 29 -9.35 14.12 21.91
C GLN A 29 -10.60 13.55 21.24
N ALA A 30 -10.47 13.23 19.96
CA ALA A 30 -11.51 12.56 19.21
C ALA A 30 -11.62 11.13 19.74
N ALA A 31 -12.68 10.89 20.53
CA ALA A 31 -13.08 9.56 20.96
C ALA A 31 -12.97 8.58 19.79
N ALA A 32 -12.41 7.39 20.05
CA ALA A 32 -12.30 6.33 19.05
C ALA A 32 -13.70 5.97 18.54
N VAL A 33 -14.00 6.35 17.29
CA VAL A 33 -15.26 5.99 16.62
C VAL A 33 -15.16 4.50 16.30
N ILE A 34 -15.87 3.67 17.07
CA ILE A 34 -16.01 2.25 16.78
C ILE A 34 -16.95 2.13 15.56
N PRO A 35 -16.57 1.42 14.49
CA PRO A 35 -17.46 1.19 13.37
C PRO A 35 -18.69 0.42 13.83
N VAL A 36 -19.87 0.98 13.57
CA VAL A 36 -21.16 0.37 13.92
C VAL A 36 -21.42 -0.80 12.97
N PRO A 37 -21.66 -2.03 13.46
CA PRO A 37 -21.91 -3.18 12.60
C PRO A 37 -23.22 -2.99 11.83
N VAL A 38 -23.12 -2.89 10.50
CA VAL A 38 -24.26 -2.87 9.58
C VAL A 38 -24.68 -4.32 9.33
N THR A 39 -25.45 -4.92 10.25
CA THR A 39 -26.50 -5.94 9.99
C THR A 39 -26.91 -6.67 11.28
N ASN A 40 -28.24 -6.70 11.51
CA ASN A 40 -29.00 -7.44 12.53
C ASN A 40 -28.78 -7.10 14.02
N PRO A 41 -29.82 -7.20 14.88
CA PRO A 41 -29.70 -6.96 16.32
C PRO A 41 -28.79 -8.04 16.93
N VAL A 42 -27.58 -7.62 17.29
CA VAL A 42 -26.55 -8.48 17.86
C VAL A 42 -26.86 -8.71 19.36
N PRO A 43 -26.73 -9.95 19.90
CA PRO A 43 -26.86 -10.19 21.33
C PRO A 43 -25.81 -9.43 22.17
N PRO A 44 -26.11 -9.01 23.42
CA PRO A 44 -25.21 -8.22 24.27
C PRO A 44 -23.80 -8.82 24.45
N THR A 45 -23.68 -10.15 24.47
CA THR A 45 -22.40 -10.87 24.62
C THR A 45 -21.50 -10.75 23.39
N GLN A 46 -22.05 -10.57 22.19
CA GLN A 46 -21.26 -10.37 20.98
C GLN A 46 -20.65 -8.96 20.91
N TYR A 47 -21.33 -7.95 21.47
CA TYR A 47 -20.82 -6.57 21.49
C TYR A 47 -19.54 -6.40 22.31
N MET A 48 -19.42 -7.09 23.45
CA MET A 48 -18.20 -7.06 24.27
C MET A 48 -17.00 -7.68 23.55
N ASN A 49 -17.22 -8.77 22.82
CA ASN A 49 -16.16 -9.40 22.01
C ASN A 49 -15.75 -8.50 20.84
N ALA A 50 -16.71 -7.82 20.21
CA ALA A 50 -16.45 -6.92 19.08
C ALA A 50 -15.65 -5.68 19.47
N SER A 51 -15.94 -5.07 20.62
CA SER A 51 -15.19 -3.91 21.10
C SER A 51 -13.77 -4.28 21.51
N GLN A 52 -13.57 -5.41 22.20
CA GLN A 52 -12.25 -5.89 22.59
C GLN A 52 -11.36 -6.20 21.37
N GLN A 53 -11.90 -6.90 20.36
CA GLN A 53 -11.14 -7.14 19.13
C GLN A 53 -10.83 -5.86 18.36
N TRP A 54 -11.73 -4.87 18.39
CA TRP A 54 -11.45 -3.58 17.77
C TRP A 54 -10.28 -2.85 18.44
N LEU A 55 -10.23 -2.89 19.78
CA LEU A 55 -9.09 -2.38 20.55
C LEU A 55 -7.79 -3.15 20.25
N GLU A 56 -7.88 -4.47 20.08
CA GLU A 56 -6.73 -5.27 19.64
C GLU A 56 -6.22 -4.82 18.27
N LEU A 57 -7.11 -4.56 17.31
CA LEU A 57 -6.72 -4.03 16.00
C LEU A 57 -6.07 -2.65 16.11
N LEU A 58 -6.59 -1.77 16.96
CA LEU A 58 -5.99 -0.45 17.24
C LEU A 58 -4.61 -0.54 17.90
N SER A 59 -4.32 -1.63 18.61
CA SER A 59 -2.98 -1.89 19.18
C SER A 59 -1.96 -2.32 18.12
N LYS A 60 -2.43 -2.96 17.04
CA LYS A 60 -1.59 -3.51 15.96
C LYS A 60 -1.40 -2.55 14.80
N PHE A 61 -2.41 -1.74 14.49
CA PHE A 61 -2.44 -0.90 13.31
C PHE A 61 -2.77 0.56 13.66
N PRO A 62 -2.19 1.54 12.96
CA PRO A 62 -2.55 2.94 13.13
C PRO A 62 -4.05 3.16 12.88
N LYS A 63 -4.70 3.93 13.74
CA LYS A 63 -6.13 4.26 13.61
C LYS A 63 -6.50 4.79 12.22
N ALA A 64 -5.69 5.69 11.68
CA ALA A 64 -5.91 6.27 10.34
C ALA A 64 -5.90 5.21 9.21
N LEU A 65 -5.17 4.11 9.39
CA LEU A 65 -5.12 2.99 8.45
C LEU A 65 -6.39 2.13 8.55
N LEU A 66 -6.87 1.89 9.77
CA LEU A 66 -8.11 1.13 10.00
C LEU A 66 -9.33 1.89 9.45
N GLU A 67 -9.38 3.22 9.64
CA GLU A 67 -10.48 4.08 9.16
C GLU A 67 -10.57 4.17 7.62
N ARG A 68 -9.52 3.77 6.89
CA ARG A 68 -9.54 3.68 5.43
C ARG A 68 -10.35 2.51 4.89
N HIS A 69 -10.71 1.57 5.76
CA HIS A 69 -11.43 0.36 5.37
C HIS A 69 -12.84 0.39 5.92
N GLN A 70 -13.76 -0.17 5.14
CA GLN A 70 -15.02 -0.63 5.70
C GLN A 70 -14.77 -1.94 6.43
N TRP A 71 -15.46 -2.15 7.54
CA TRP A 71 -15.30 -3.33 8.38
C TRP A 71 -16.64 -4.03 8.54
N GLU A 72 -16.60 -5.36 8.47
CA GLU A 72 -17.76 -6.19 8.75
C GLU A 72 -17.46 -7.15 9.89
N TRP A 73 -18.42 -7.29 10.79
CA TRP A 73 -18.38 -8.31 11.83
C TRP A 73 -18.91 -9.62 11.26
N ARG A 74 -18.05 -10.61 11.08
CA ARG A 74 -18.41 -11.95 10.57
C ARG A 74 -17.69 -13.02 11.37
N ASP A 75 -18.33 -14.15 11.60
CA ASP A 75 -17.74 -15.31 12.29
C ASP A 75 -17.07 -14.93 13.62
N ASN A 76 -17.70 -14.01 14.36
CA ASN A 76 -17.20 -13.46 15.62
C ASN A 76 -15.83 -12.76 15.51
N ARG A 77 -15.55 -12.15 14.35
CA ARG A 77 -14.34 -11.39 14.08
C ARG A 77 -14.54 -10.20 13.15
N TRP A 78 -13.77 -9.14 13.37
CA TRP A 78 -13.72 -7.99 12.44
C TRP A 78 -12.95 -8.36 11.18
N LEU A 79 -13.58 -8.25 10.01
CA LEU A 79 -12.95 -8.43 8.71
C LEU A 79 -12.97 -7.12 7.91
N PRO A 80 -11.83 -6.70 7.35
CA PRO A 80 -11.83 -5.57 6.43
C PRO A 80 -12.53 -5.95 5.12
N VAL A 81 -13.20 -4.99 4.50
CA VAL A 81 -13.63 -5.07 3.10
C VAL A 81 -12.49 -4.48 2.28
N TYR A 82 -11.65 -5.35 1.73
CA TYR A 82 -10.50 -4.94 0.94
C TYR A 82 -10.77 -5.05 -0.56
N ARG A 83 -10.41 -3.99 -1.28
CA ARG A 83 -10.37 -4.00 -2.75
C ARG A 83 -8.94 -3.75 -3.20
N TYR A 84 -8.49 -4.55 -4.15
CA TYR A 84 -7.19 -4.38 -4.76
C TYR A 84 -7.06 -3.00 -5.37
N GLN A 85 -5.98 -2.31 -5.01
CA GLN A 85 -5.75 -0.95 -5.45
C GLN A 85 -5.30 -0.94 -6.91
N LYS A 86 -5.56 0.16 -7.61
CA LYS A 86 -5.02 0.37 -8.96
C LYS A 86 -3.49 0.40 -8.87
N VAL A 87 -2.85 -0.35 -9.75
CA VAL A 87 -1.40 -0.45 -9.87
C VAL A 87 -0.99 0.30 -11.14
N ASP A 88 -0.09 1.26 -11.00
CA ASP A 88 0.45 2.05 -12.10
C ASP A 88 1.86 1.59 -12.50
N LYS A 89 2.59 0.91 -11.60
CA LYS A 89 3.93 0.37 -11.82
C LYS A 89 4.08 -1.04 -11.27
N ILE A 90 5.01 -1.84 -11.82
CA ILE A 90 5.28 -3.19 -11.30
C ILE A 90 5.68 -3.16 -9.82
N THR A 91 6.35 -2.08 -9.39
CA THR A 91 6.73 -1.85 -7.99
C THR A 91 5.54 -1.83 -7.05
N ASP A 92 4.38 -1.36 -7.51
CA ASP A 92 3.22 -1.19 -6.65
C ASP A 92 2.66 -2.55 -6.20
N PHE A 93 2.90 -3.63 -6.95
CA PHE A 93 2.57 -4.99 -6.50
C PHE A 93 3.36 -5.38 -5.25
N TRP A 94 4.64 -5.01 -5.19
CA TRP A 94 5.48 -5.25 -4.02
C TRP A 94 5.10 -4.30 -2.89
N THR A 95 4.93 -3.00 -3.17
CA THR A 95 4.53 -2.00 -2.18
C THR A 95 3.19 -2.38 -1.53
N GLU A 96 2.18 -2.77 -2.31
CA GLU A 96 0.91 -3.25 -1.77
C GLU A 96 1.08 -4.49 -0.89
N HIS A 97 2.03 -5.36 -1.20
CA HIS A 97 2.32 -6.53 -0.39
C HIS A 97 3.02 -6.22 0.93
N ALA A 98 4.11 -5.46 0.89
CA ALA A 98 4.95 -5.19 2.05
C ALA A 98 4.34 -4.11 2.95
N ASP A 99 4.00 -2.96 2.37
CA ASP A 99 3.69 -1.72 3.09
C ASP A 99 2.21 -1.35 3.01
N GLY A 100 1.52 -1.83 1.97
CA GLY A 100 0.19 -1.37 1.59
C GLY A 100 0.25 -0.26 0.55
N LEU A 101 -0.85 -0.06 -0.17
CA LEU A 101 -0.92 0.92 -1.26
C LEU A 101 -2.06 1.91 -1.01
N ASN A 102 -1.84 3.18 -1.33
CA ASN A 102 -2.83 4.27 -1.17
C ASN A 102 -3.44 4.35 0.25
N GLY A 103 -2.62 4.11 1.29
CA GLY A 103 -3.08 4.13 2.68
C GLY A 103 -3.99 2.97 3.06
N HIS A 104 -3.96 1.86 2.32
CA HIS A 104 -4.65 0.62 2.69
C HIS A 104 -3.70 -0.35 3.40
N LEU A 105 -4.27 -1.35 4.08
CA LEU A 105 -3.50 -2.42 4.71
C LEU A 105 -2.68 -3.17 3.66
N SER A 106 -1.49 -3.63 4.06
CA SER A 106 -0.66 -4.46 3.19
C SER A 106 -1.27 -5.85 3.02
N THR A 107 -1.09 -6.46 1.84
CA THR A 107 -1.64 -7.81 1.63
C THR A 107 -0.94 -8.86 2.47
N ARG A 108 0.32 -8.62 2.88
CA ARG A 108 0.99 -9.45 3.87
C ARG A 108 0.30 -9.38 5.23
N ALA A 109 0.00 -8.17 5.73
CA ALA A 109 -0.73 -8.01 6.99
C ALA A 109 -2.14 -8.62 6.92
N LEU A 110 -2.81 -8.52 5.76
CA LEU A 110 -4.10 -9.14 5.55
C LEU A 110 -4.02 -10.68 5.64
N ASP A 111 -3.03 -11.28 4.99
CA ASP A 111 -2.80 -12.72 5.04
C ASP A 111 -2.36 -13.19 6.45
N GLU A 112 -1.53 -12.42 7.16
CA GLU A 112 -1.07 -12.75 8.52
C GLU A 112 -2.23 -12.73 9.54
N GLN A 113 -3.08 -11.70 9.52
CA GLN A 113 -4.12 -11.50 10.52
C GLN A 113 -5.43 -12.24 10.19
N TRP A 114 -5.77 -12.41 8.90
CA TRP A 114 -7.03 -13.04 8.48
C TRP A 114 -6.85 -14.25 7.56
N GLY A 115 -5.65 -14.59 7.11
CA GLY A 115 -5.43 -15.74 6.24
C GLY A 115 -6.21 -15.61 4.93
N ALA A 116 -6.90 -16.66 4.50
CA ALA A 116 -7.68 -16.61 3.26
C ALA A 116 -9.07 -15.95 3.40
N THR A 117 -9.53 -15.70 4.62
CA THR A 117 -10.93 -15.29 4.86
C THR A 117 -11.19 -13.83 4.49
N TRP A 118 -10.17 -12.95 4.55
CA TRP A 118 -10.34 -11.54 4.14
C TRP A 118 -10.72 -11.40 2.66
N ARG A 119 -10.43 -12.40 1.83
CA ARG A 119 -10.83 -12.47 0.41
C ARG A 119 -12.30 -12.86 0.19
N ARG A 120 -13.03 -13.23 1.26
CA ARG A 120 -14.50 -13.45 1.25
C ARG A 120 -15.00 -14.48 0.22
N ASN A 121 -14.11 -15.38 -0.22
CA ASN A 121 -14.33 -16.30 -1.33
C ASN A 121 -14.79 -15.62 -2.64
N GLU A 122 -14.51 -14.32 -2.81
CA GLU A 122 -14.86 -13.59 -4.03
C GLU A 122 -13.91 -13.98 -5.17
N GLY A 123 -14.45 -14.50 -6.27
CA GLY A 123 -13.65 -15.00 -7.39
C GLY A 123 -12.70 -13.96 -7.99
N GLY A 124 -13.14 -12.70 -8.06
CA GLY A 124 -12.32 -11.57 -8.52
C GLY A 124 -11.10 -11.33 -7.62
N LEU A 125 -11.31 -11.28 -6.30
CA LEU A 125 -10.22 -11.13 -5.32
C LEU A 125 -9.25 -12.31 -5.34
N LYS A 126 -9.75 -13.55 -5.43
CA LYS A 126 -8.90 -14.75 -5.51
C LYS A 126 -8.01 -14.73 -6.76
N THR A 127 -8.59 -14.36 -7.90
CA THR A 127 -7.87 -14.30 -9.18
C THR A 127 -6.80 -13.22 -9.14
N GLU A 128 -7.14 -12.03 -8.65
CA GLU A 128 -6.21 -10.91 -8.57
C GLU A 128 -5.10 -11.17 -7.55
N HIS A 129 -5.43 -11.73 -6.39
CA HIS A 129 -4.45 -12.19 -5.41
C HIS A 129 -3.45 -13.16 -6.04
N GLY A 130 -3.94 -14.17 -6.77
CA GLY A 130 -3.10 -15.13 -7.47
C GLY A 130 -2.14 -14.47 -8.47
N ARG A 131 -2.58 -13.45 -9.21
CA ARG A 131 -1.73 -12.67 -10.12
C ARG A 131 -0.65 -11.92 -9.36
N ARG A 132 -1.04 -11.09 -8.37
CA ARG A 132 -0.08 -10.26 -7.61
C ARG A 132 0.93 -11.10 -6.84
N LYS A 133 0.49 -12.25 -6.29
CA LYS A 133 1.37 -13.20 -5.59
C LYS A 133 2.52 -13.71 -6.46
N LYS A 134 2.35 -13.83 -7.78
CA LYS A 134 3.46 -14.24 -8.67
C LYS A 134 4.59 -13.20 -8.70
N VAL A 135 4.25 -11.92 -8.74
CA VAL A 135 5.24 -10.83 -8.71
C VAL A 135 5.92 -10.79 -7.35
N VAL A 136 5.16 -10.93 -6.26
CA VAL A 136 5.72 -11.01 -4.90
C VAL A 136 6.69 -12.18 -4.77
N LEU A 137 6.31 -13.38 -5.21
CA LEU A 137 7.18 -14.56 -5.17
C LEU A 137 8.45 -14.37 -6.00
N LEU A 138 8.36 -13.72 -7.16
CA LEU A 138 9.53 -13.37 -7.96
C LEU A 138 10.47 -12.46 -7.16
N PHE A 139 9.95 -11.38 -6.56
CA PHE A 139 10.76 -10.44 -5.79
C PHE A 139 11.43 -11.11 -4.60
N SER A 140 10.69 -11.91 -3.82
CA SER A 140 11.24 -12.69 -2.72
C SER A 140 12.37 -13.61 -3.18
N ARG A 141 12.16 -14.38 -4.25
CA ARG A 141 13.18 -15.29 -4.79
C ARG A 141 14.44 -14.56 -5.25
N LEU A 142 14.29 -13.41 -5.90
CA LEU A 142 15.45 -12.62 -6.35
C LEU A 142 16.26 -12.08 -5.18
N MET A 143 15.61 -11.60 -4.12
CA MET A 143 16.30 -11.10 -2.92
C MET A 143 16.92 -12.23 -2.09
N GLU A 144 16.23 -13.37 -1.96
CA GLU A 144 16.74 -14.56 -1.27
C GLU A 144 17.99 -15.12 -1.97
N ALA A 145 17.97 -15.19 -3.31
CA ALA A 145 19.08 -15.74 -4.08
C ALA A 145 20.25 -14.78 -4.24
N LYS A 146 20.02 -13.46 -4.06
CA LYS A 146 21.06 -12.43 -4.18
C LYS A 146 21.10 -11.59 -2.90
N PRO A 147 21.94 -11.96 -1.91
CA PRO A 147 21.93 -11.32 -0.59
C PRO A 147 22.17 -9.80 -0.55
N ARG A 148 22.77 -9.24 -1.61
CA ARG A 148 22.98 -7.78 -1.76
C ARG A 148 21.82 -7.06 -2.44
N TRP A 149 20.85 -7.80 -2.97
CA TRP A 149 19.71 -7.23 -3.67
C TRP A 149 18.65 -6.81 -2.66
N THR A 150 18.45 -5.51 -2.58
CA THR A 150 17.27 -4.91 -1.95
C THR A 150 16.12 -4.85 -2.96
N VAL A 151 14.93 -4.48 -2.49
CA VAL A 151 13.76 -4.21 -3.35
C VAL A 151 14.15 -3.27 -4.50
N HIS A 152 14.92 -2.21 -4.22
CA HIS A 152 15.38 -1.27 -5.25
C HIS A 152 16.20 -1.94 -6.36
N HIS A 153 17.06 -2.90 -6.02
CA HIS A 153 17.83 -3.65 -7.02
C HIS A 153 16.93 -4.52 -7.89
N VAL A 154 15.94 -5.19 -7.28
CA VAL A 154 14.95 -5.97 -8.03
C VAL A 154 14.14 -5.08 -8.96
N VAL A 155 13.71 -3.92 -8.47
CA VAL A 155 12.97 -2.94 -9.28
C VAL A 155 13.79 -2.47 -10.47
N ASN A 156 15.05 -2.09 -10.26
CA ASN A 156 15.93 -1.66 -11.36
C ASN A 156 16.16 -2.79 -12.36
N PHE A 157 16.41 -4.00 -11.89
CA PHE A 157 16.54 -5.17 -12.74
C PHE A 157 15.29 -5.41 -13.61
N VAL A 158 14.09 -5.35 -13.01
CA VAL A 158 12.83 -5.49 -13.74
C VAL A 158 12.64 -4.32 -14.71
N HIS A 159 12.98 -3.09 -14.31
CA HIS A 159 12.88 -1.93 -15.17
C HIS A 159 13.80 -2.02 -16.40
N GLU A 160 15.05 -2.45 -16.22
CA GLU A 160 16.06 -2.58 -17.26
C GLU A 160 15.73 -3.68 -18.28
N HIS A 161 15.24 -4.84 -17.82
CA HIS A 161 15.03 -6.00 -18.67
C HIS A 161 13.58 -6.20 -19.14
N TYR A 162 12.61 -5.56 -18.48
CA TYR A 162 11.19 -5.77 -18.70
C TYR A 162 10.42 -4.44 -18.84
N SER A 163 11.08 -3.43 -19.43
CA SER A 163 10.56 -2.08 -19.63
C SER A 163 9.25 -2.03 -20.41
N GLN A 164 9.01 -2.99 -21.31
CA GLN A 164 7.76 -3.11 -22.09
C GLN A 164 6.51 -3.27 -21.22
N TYR A 165 6.66 -3.71 -19.97
CA TYR A 165 5.56 -3.89 -19.03
C TYR A 165 5.33 -2.68 -18.11
N GLN A 166 6.16 -1.65 -18.16
CA GLN A 166 6.01 -0.46 -17.30
C GLN A 166 4.75 0.34 -17.62
N SER A 167 4.37 0.42 -18.90
CA SER A 167 3.13 1.09 -19.33
C SER A 167 1.87 0.26 -19.06
N LYS A 168 2.02 -1.04 -18.82
CA LYS A 168 0.93 -2.01 -18.62
C LYS A 168 1.32 -2.99 -17.52
N PRO A 169 1.43 -2.56 -16.25
CA PRO A 169 1.96 -3.38 -15.17
C PRO A 169 1.16 -4.68 -14.96
N ASN A 170 -0.15 -4.66 -15.21
CA ASN A 170 -1.03 -5.84 -15.12
C ASN A 170 -0.70 -6.95 -16.13
N MET A 171 0.08 -6.66 -17.18
CA MET A 171 0.55 -7.67 -18.13
C MET A 171 1.75 -8.45 -17.58
N PHE A 172 2.52 -7.88 -16.65
CA PHE A 172 3.68 -8.56 -16.08
C PHE A 172 3.32 -9.83 -15.29
N PRO A 173 2.33 -9.82 -14.37
CA PRO A 173 1.85 -11.05 -13.73
C PRO A 173 1.36 -12.13 -14.71
N ARG A 174 0.81 -11.71 -15.86
CA ARG A 174 0.36 -12.65 -16.91
C ARG A 174 1.55 -13.28 -17.60
N PHE A 175 2.52 -12.47 -18.01
CA PHE A 175 3.79 -12.95 -18.54
C PHE A 175 4.47 -13.96 -17.59
N LEU A 176 4.53 -13.66 -16.29
CA LEU A 176 5.07 -14.60 -15.30
C LEU A 176 4.28 -15.92 -15.22
N ALA A 177 2.99 -15.90 -15.58
CA ALA A 177 2.10 -17.05 -15.57
C ALA A 177 2.07 -17.85 -16.86
N ASP A 178 2.57 -17.29 -17.96
CA ASP A 178 2.45 -17.89 -19.30
C ASP A 178 3.12 -19.27 -19.36
N HIS A 179 2.52 -20.17 -20.15
CA HIS A 179 3.03 -21.50 -20.50
C HIS A 179 3.70 -22.26 -19.33
N GLY A 180 3.03 -22.36 -18.18
CA GLY A 180 3.57 -23.10 -17.03
C GLY A 180 4.71 -22.38 -16.32
N ASN A 181 4.58 -21.06 -16.15
CA ASN A 181 5.57 -20.16 -15.55
C ASN A 181 6.85 -20.01 -16.39
N ALA A 182 6.75 -20.08 -17.71
CA ALA A 182 7.86 -19.87 -18.63
C ALA A 182 8.49 -18.47 -18.45
N GLY A 183 7.66 -17.42 -18.34
CA GLY A 183 8.15 -16.06 -18.08
C GLY A 183 8.87 -15.94 -16.74
N LEU A 184 8.42 -16.63 -15.68
CA LEU A 184 9.14 -16.66 -14.41
C LEU A 184 10.52 -17.33 -14.54
N LYS A 185 10.61 -18.44 -15.28
CA LYS A 185 11.89 -19.11 -15.54
C LYS A 185 12.84 -18.21 -16.32
N GLU A 186 12.32 -17.48 -17.32
CA GLU A 186 13.09 -16.51 -18.10
C GLU A 186 13.67 -15.41 -17.21
N VAL A 187 12.86 -14.83 -16.32
CA VAL A 187 13.30 -13.77 -15.41
C VAL A 187 14.39 -14.26 -14.46
N LEU A 188 14.23 -15.45 -13.89
CA LEU A 188 15.25 -16.04 -13.01
C LEU A 188 16.53 -16.35 -13.79
N ALA A 189 16.43 -16.93 -14.98
CA ALA A 189 17.59 -17.20 -15.82
C ALA A 189 18.33 -15.92 -16.21
N LYS A 190 17.60 -14.84 -16.52
CA LYS A 190 18.17 -13.51 -16.79
C LYS A 190 18.90 -12.93 -15.57
N ALA A 191 18.41 -13.22 -14.37
CA ALA A 191 19.09 -12.90 -13.12
C ALA A 191 20.29 -13.84 -12.82
N GLY A 192 20.55 -14.86 -13.64
CA GLY A 192 21.61 -15.85 -13.40
C GLY A 192 21.22 -16.92 -12.37
N LEU A 193 19.92 -17.20 -12.22
CA LEU A 193 19.36 -18.16 -11.27
C LEU A 193 18.69 -19.33 -11.99
N SER A 194 18.76 -20.53 -11.43
CA SER A 194 18.00 -21.68 -11.90
C SER A 194 16.61 -21.71 -11.24
N TYR A 195 15.59 -22.13 -12.01
CA TYR A 195 14.26 -22.36 -11.45
C TYR A 195 14.22 -23.75 -10.78
N THR A 196 14.23 -23.78 -9.46
CA THR A 196 13.81 -24.96 -8.71
C THR A 196 12.29 -24.90 -8.53
N GLY A 197 11.58 -25.91 -9.05
CA GLY A 197 10.14 -26.02 -8.83
C GLY A 197 9.86 -26.17 -7.34
N CYS A 198 8.89 -25.41 -6.82
CA CYS A 198 8.28 -25.67 -5.52
C CYS A 198 7.02 -26.49 -5.73
#